data_AF-A0A929HHW6-F1
#
_entry.id   AF-A0A929HHW6-F1
#
_cell.length_a   1.000
_cell.length_b   1.000
_cell.length_c   1.000
_cell.angle_alpha   90.00
_cell.angle_beta   90.00
_cell.angle_gamma   90.00
#
_symmetry.space_group_name_H-M   'P 1'
#
loop_
_entity.id
_entity.type
_entity.pdbx_description
1 polymer ?
#
loop_
_entity_poly.entity_id
_entity_poly.type
_entity_poly.pdbx_seq_one_letter_code
_entity_poly.pdbx_strand_id
1 'polypeptide(L)' 'MATGRDNNSGVQIHPTAVVHPTAELDHNVEVGPYTVIGESVNIGAGTKIGSHAVIDKWTTIG' A
#
# COMPACT_ATOMS: atom_id res chain seq x y z
N MET A 1 -19.68 -21.79 1.48
CA MET A 1 -19.32 -21.31 0.13
C MET A 1 -19.26 -19.79 0.25
N ALA A 2 -18.14 -19.06 0.20
CA ALA A 2 -16.74 -19.35 -0.08
C ALA A 2 -15.84 -18.95 1.11
N THR A 3 -14.67 -19.58 1.17
CA THR A 3 -13.63 -19.53 2.20
C THR A 3 -12.79 -18.26 2.08
N GLY A 4 -12.50 -17.57 3.19
CA GLY A 4 -11.49 -16.51 3.22
C GLY A 4 -11.71 -15.50 4.34
N ARG A 5 -11.35 -15.84 5.58
CA ARG A 5 -10.87 -14.81 6.51
C ARG A 5 -9.41 -14.62 6.11
N ASP A 6 -9.08 -13.66 5.26
CA ASP A 6 -7.69 -13.37 4.98
C ASP A 6 -7.09 -12.77 6.26
N ASN A 7 -6.29 -13.58 6.93
CA ASN A 7 -5.49 -13.21 8.09
C ASN A 7 -4.31 -12.31 7.67
N ASN A 8 -4.58 -11.25 6.91
CA ASN A 8 -3.58 -10.36 6.39
C ASN A 8 -3.14 -9.34 7.45
N SER A 9 -2.30 -9.78 8.38
CA SER A 9 -1.53 -8.90 9.26
C SER A 9 -0.34 -8.22 8.55
N GLY A 10 -0.24 -8.33 7.22
CA GLY A 10 0.87 -7.85 6.40
C GLY A 10 0.46 -6.82 5.34
N VAL A 11 1.45 -6.31 4.61
CA VAL A 11 1.25 -5.37 3.50
C VAL A 11 1.01 -6.15 2.21
N GLN A 12 -0.09 -5.87 1.51
CA GLN A 12 -0.40 -6.46 0.21
C GLN A 12 0.01 -5.50 -0.90
N ILE A 13 1.10 -5.83 -1.60
CA ILE A 13 1.62 -5.01 -2.70
C ILE A 13 1.43 -5.78 -4.00
N HIS A 14 0.69 -5.20 -4.95
CA HIS A 14 0.60 -5.77 -6.28
C HIS A 14 1.98 -5.75 -6.96
N PRO A 15 2.41 -6.81 -7.68
CA PRO A 15 3.75 -6.89 -8.28
C PRO A 15 4.06 -5.80 -9.32
N THR A 16 3.04 -5.12 -9.85
CA THR A 16 3.22 -3.97 -10.77
C THR A 16 3.29 -2.63 -10.05
N ALA A 17 3.06 -2.58 -8.75
CA ALA A 17 3.21 -1.37 -7.96
C ALA A 17 4.69 -1.07 -7.76
N VAL A 18 5.04 0.21 -7.84
CA VAL A 18 6.39 0.70 -7.61
C VAL A 18 6.40 1.38 -6.25
N VAL A 19 7.16 0.81 -5.32
CA VAL A 19 7.29 1.35 -3.96
C VAL A 19 8.73 1.75 -3.72
N HIS A 20 8.94 3.01 -3.36
CA HIS A 20 10.27 3.50 -3.00
C HIS A 20 10.75 2.80 -1.70
N PRO A 21 12.03 2.39 -1.60
CA PRO A 21 12.53 1.66 -0.43
C PRO A 21 12.50 2.45 0.88
N THR A 22 12.38 3.78 0.82
CA THR A 22 12.22 4.64 2.00
C THR A 22 10.76 4.82 2.41
N ALA A 23 9.81 4.25 1.68
CA ALA A 23 8.40 4.37 2.02
C ALA A 23 8.07 3.45 3.19
N GLU A 24 7.31 3.97 4.14
CA GLU A 24 6.87 3.24 5.32
C GLU A 24 5.41 2.85 5.14
N LEU A 25 5.13 1.55 5.16
CA LEU A 25 3.77 1.01 5.04
C LEU A 25 3.47 0.20 6.30
N ASP A 26 2.40 0.57 6.99
CA ASP A 26 1.96 -0.09 8.21
C ASP A 26 1.18 -1.40 7.91
N HIS A 27 0.74 -2.11 8.94
CA HIS A 27 0.03 -3.37 8.80
C HIS A 27 -1.32 -3.21 8.07
N ASN A 28 -1.73 -4.25 7.35
CA ASN A 28 -3.02 -4.29 6.66
C ASN A 28 -3.19 -3.20 5.58
N VAL A 29 -2.09 -2.70 5.01
CA VAL A 29 -2.12 -1.80 3.85
C VAL A 29 -2.28 -2.61 2.56
N GLU A 30 -3.17 -2.17 1.68
CA GLU A 30 -3.38 -2.74 0.35
C GLU A 30 -2.96 -1.76 -0.74
N VAL A 31 -2.09 -2.19 -1.65
CA VAL A 31 -1.58 -1.41 -2.77
C VAL A 31 -2.00 -2.05 -4.09
N GLY A 32 -2.88 -1.35 -4.82
CA GLY A 32 -3.37 -1.76 -6.12
C GLY A 32 -2.32 -1.78 -7.24
N PRO A 33 -2.66 -2.35 -8.41
CA PRO A 33 -1.77 -2.40 -9.57
C PRO A 33 -1.47 -1.01 -10.15
N TYR A 34 -0.26 -0.84 -10.67
CA TYR A 34 0.24 0.40 -11.29
C TYR A 34 0.29 1.61 -10.35
N THR A 35 0.27 1.35 -9.05
CA THR A 35 0.42 2.39 -8.04
C THR A 35 1.90 2.78 -7.91
N VAL A 36 2.15 4.07 -7.71
CA VAL A 36 3.51 4.61 -7.49
C VAL A 36 3.55 5.27 -6.12
N ILE A 37 4.45 4.79 -5.26
CA ILE A 37 4.71 5.34 -3.93
C ILE A 37 6.11 5.97 -3.93
N GLY A 38 6.15 7.28 -3.73
CA GLY A 38 7.36 8.09 -3.71
C GLY A 38 8.19 7.97 -2.43
N GLU A 39 9.29 8.70 -2.39
CA GLU A 39 10.21 8.77 -1.25
C GLU A 39 9.57 9.45 -0.02
N SER A 40 9.95 9.04 1.19
CA SER A 40 9.43 9.62 2.45
C SER A 40 7.90 9.64 2.52
N VAL A 41 7.25 8.62 1.97
CA VAL A 41 5.80 8.41 2.09
C VAL A 41 5.53 7.51 3.29
N ASN A 42 4.54 7.89 4.10
CA ASN A 42 4.11 7.09 5.24
C ASN A 42 2.64 6.71 5.09
N ILE A 43 2.32 5.42 5.15
CA ILE A 43 0.96 4.89 4.95
C ILE A 43 0.50 4.13 6.18
N GLY A 44 -0.52 4.66 6.84
CA GLY A 44 -1.11 4.12 8.06
C GLY A 44 -1.93 2.84 7.85
N ALA A 45 -2.14 2.14 8.95
CA ALA A 45 -2.73 0.81 8.96
C ALA A 45 -4.17 0.78 8.43
N GLY A 46 -4.50 -0.24 7.65
CA GLY A 46 -5.83 -0.39 7.05
C GLY A 46 -6.12 0.51 5.84
N THR A 47 -5.12 1.25 5.36
CA THR A 47 -5.25 2.04 4.14
C THR A 47 -5.35 1.14 2.90
N LYS A 48 -6.31 1.44 2.03
CA LYS A 48 -6.47 0.76 0.73
C LYS A 48 -6.22 1.75 -0.41
N ILE A 49 -5.19 1.49 -1.19
CA ILE A 49 -4.79 2.30 -2.34
C ILE A 49 -5.29 1.62 -3.60
N GLY A 50 -6.16 2.31 -4.34
CA GLY A 50 -6.67 1.83 -5.62
C GLY A 50 -5.60 1.75 -6.71
N SER A 51 -5.96 1.12 -7.82
CA SER A 51 -5.11 1.06 -9.02
C SER A 51 -4.88 2.45 -9.64
N HIS A 52 -3.72 2.66 -10.26
CA HIS A 52 -3.32 3.93 -10.90
C HIS A 52 -3.23 5.13 -9.95
N ALA A 53 -3.02 4.88 -8.65
CA ALA A 53 -2.76 5.95 -7.70
C ALA A 53 -1.28 6.37 -7.73
N VAL A 54 -1.02 7.67 -7.58
CA VAL A 54 0.34 8.22 -7.47
C VAL A 54 0.41 8.98 -6.16
N ILE A 55 1.27 8.51 -5.25
CA ILE A 55 1.56 9.17 -3.97
C ILE A 55 2.96 9.78 -4.08
N ASP A 56 3.00 11.10 -4.16
CA ASP A 56 4.26 11.84 -4.27
C ASP A 56 4.98 11.92 -2.91
N LYS A 57 6.25 12.29 -2.97
CA LYS A 57 7.12 12.34 -1.79
C LYS A 57 6.59 13.28 -0.70
N TRP A 58 6.98 13.00 0.55
CA TRP A 58 6.55 13.74 1.75
C TRP A 58 5.04 13.73 2.01
N THR A 59 4.38 12.66 1.58
CA THR A 59 2.95 12.45 1.84
C THR A 59 2.76 11.48 3.00
N THR A 60 1.87 11.83 3.93
CA THR A 60 1.43 10.95 5.01
C THR A 60 -0.06 10.66 4.83
N ILE A 61 -0.42 9.37 4.77
CA ILE A 61 -1.80 8.89 4.79
C ILE A 61 -1.99 8.13 6.11
N GLY A 62 -3.07 8.43 6.84
CA GLY A 62 -3.39 7.80 8.12
C GLY A 62 -4.89 7.73 8.34
#